data_AF-A0A1W9LN76-F1
#
_entry.id   AF-A0A1W9LN76-F1
#
_cell.length_a   1.000
_cell.length_b   1.000
_cell.length_c   1.000
_cell.angle_alpha   90.00
_cell.angle_beta   90.00
_cell.angle_gamma   90.00
#
_symmetry.space_group_name_H-M   'P 1'
#
loop_
_entity.id
_entity.type
_entity.pdbx_description
1 polymer ?
#
loop_
_entity_poly.entity_id
_entity_poly.type
_entity_poly.pdbx_seq_one_letter_code
_entity_poly.pdbx_strand_id
1 'polypeptide(L)'
;MFKKITIFFFISLFFACGTLYADDVLDLHKQEQSLTIPKRVEMAKSQTHNGARSDDWESSNPDDLKPLADSAWLFIYEVGGATFTETVVFNKEIKYLDDGTVAVMCVTESGMAGMAKYIDLPDMEGNGFSVFMLGTILNKMFDFKIAGNMASGNYFSQTVSTGKLNGPYDLIGFKIISSEGVEQPEKIKGGYKATENLWVKGVIQTDSGPIDGVFYKGGDNTTSRGDRVVWGYFYASSDDVSWGSKDNPDLYVKIWFDVSGRIDVNYFHVSVPNIDVYSDYPYDGSYDKKGTATMDERYVRHEFQKQ
;
A
#
# COMPACT_ATOMS: atom_id res chain seq x y z
N MET A 1 -28.29 31.99 24.00
CA MET A 1 -27.58 32.52 22.81
C MET A 1 -26.40 31.60 22.55
N PHE A 2 -26.59 30.55 21.72
CA PHE A 2 -25.58 29.50 21.52
C PHE A 2 -24.57 29.94 20.45
N LYS A 3 -23.28 29.95 20.80
CA LYS A 3 -22.18 30.17 19.86
C LYS A 3 -21.99 28.89 19.03
N LYS A 4 -22.11 29.01 17.71
CA LYS A 4 -21.69 27.98 16.75
C LYS A 4 -20.17 27.86 16.77
N ILE A 5 -19.67 26.64 16.95
CA ILE A 5 -18.29 26.26 16.67
C ILE A 5 -18.27 25.70 15.25
N THR A 6 -17.56 26.38 14.35
CA THR A 6 -17.30 25.91 12.98
C THR A 6 -15.95 25.20 13.00
N ILE A 7 -15.95 23.89 12.74
CA ILE A 7 -14.74 23.09 12.54
C ILE A 7 -14.45 23.10 11.03
N PHE A 8 -13.29 23.64 10.63
CA PHE A 8 -12.79 23.53 9.27
C PHE A 8 -12.00 22.23 9.12
N PHE A 9 -12.41 21.38 8.18
CA PHE A 9 -11.58 20.31 7.64
C PHE A 9 -10.61 20.90 6.62
N PHE A 10 -9.31 20.74 6.83
CA PHE A 10 -8.29 21.00 5.82
C PHE A 10 -8.23 19.80 4.88
N ILE A 11 -8.77 19.96 3.66
CA ILE A 11 -8.37 19.18 2.49
C ILE A 11 -7.41 20.07 1.73
N SER A 12 -6.10 19.85 1.91
CA SER A 12 -5.08 20.61 1.17
C SER A 12 -4.89 20.00 -0.21
N LEU A 13 -5.35 20.79 -1.17
CA LEU A 13 -5.20 20.69 -2.60
C LEU A 13 -3.71 20.87 -3.00
N PHE A 14 -3.19 19.95 -3.82
CA PHE A 14 -2.01 20.18 -4.65
C PHE A 14 -2.36 21.22 -5.71
N PHE A 15 -1.86 22.45 -5.59
CA PHE A 15 -1.56 23.39 -6.69
C PHE A 15 -1.00 24.69 -6.09
N ALA A 16 0.32 24.88 -6.11
CA ALA A 16 0.99 26.20 -6.16
C ALA A 16 2.53 26.07 -6.25
N CYS A 17 3.06 26.11 -7.46
CA CYS A 17 4.32 26.80 -7.83
C CYS A 17 4.28 26.81 -9.37
N GLY A 18 4.16 27.94 -10.08
CA GLY A 18 4.87 29.19 -9.93
C GLY A 18 5.63 29.40 -11.24
N THR A 19 5.05 30.20 -12.12
CA THR A 19 5.56 30.67 -13.41
C THR A 19 7.01 31.15 -13.38
N LEU A 20 7.87 30.55 -14.21
CA LEU A 20 8.99 31.15 -14.97
C LEU A 20 9.58 30.03 -15.86
N TYR A 21 9.95 30.37 -17.10
CA TYR A 21 10.28 29.49 -18.26
C TYR A 21 9.08 29.07 -19.13
N ALA A 22 8.57 30.05 -19.87
CA ALA A 22 7.98 29.82 -21.18
C ALA A 22 9.12 29.66 -22.21
N ASP A 23 8.86 28.87 -23.25
CA ASP A 23 9.73 28.58 -24.40
C ASP A 23 10.74 27.44 -24.19
N ASP A 24 10.21 26.20 -24.06
CA ASP A 24 10.79 24.99 -24.69
C ASP A 24 10.02 23.66 -24.37
N VAL A 25 8.86 23.70 -23.70
CA VAL A 25 8.04 22.50 -23.47
C VAL A 25 6.79 22.50 -24.35
N LEU A 26 7.00 22.36 -25.65
CA LEU A 26 5.94 22.11 -26.63
C LEU A 26 6.08 20.69 -27.21
N ASP A 27 6.18 19.65 -26.36
CA ASP A 27 5.83 18.28 -26.81
C ASP A 27 5.62 17.20 -25.71
N LEU A 28 5.13 17.55 -24.52
CA LEU A 28 4.92 16.55 -23.43
C LEU A 28 3.50 16.53 -22.84
N HIS A 29 2.49 16.91 -23.64
CA HIS A 29 1.08 16.87 -23.23
C HIS A 29 0.31 15.62 -23.67
N LYS A 30 0.96 14.44 -23.71
CA LYS A 30 0.27 13.14 -23.84
C LYS A 30 1.01 12.03 -23.12
N GLN A 31 0.93 12.00 -21.79
CA GLN A 31 0.99 10.74 -21.06
C GLN A 31 0.28 10.86 -19.71
N GLU A 32 -1.04 11.01 -19.78
CA GLU A 32 -1.89 10.40 -18.75
C GLU A 32 -1.61 8.88 -18.81
N GLN A 33 -0.87 8.34 -17.85
CA GLN A 33 -0.98 6.91 -17.57
C GLN A 33 -2.36 6.73 -16.93
N SER A 34 -3.37 6.59 -17.78
CA SER A 34 -4.59 5.91 -17.38
C SER A 34 -4.16 4.55 -16.84
N LEU A 35 -4.51 4.29 -15.58
CA LEU A 35 -4.51 2.92 -15.09
C LEU A 35 -5.54 2.20 -15.97
N THR A 36 -5.07 1.53 -17.03
CA THR A 36 -5.95 0.75 -17.89
C THR A 36 -6.47 -0.39 -17.03
N ILE A 37 -7.63 -0.20 -16.42
CA ILE A 37 -8.44 -1.29 -15.91
C ILE A 37 -8.61 -2.23 -17.11
N PRO A 38 -8.18 -3.51 -17.02
CA PRO A 38 -8.29 -4.42 -18.14
C PRO A 38 -9.72 -4.38 -18.68
N LYS A 39 -9.85 -4.12 -19.99
CA LYS A 39 -11.14 -4.07 -20.67
C LYS A 39 -11.91 -5.34 -20.35
N ARG A 40 -13.06 -5.15 -19.67
CA ARG A 40 -14.24 -6.01 -19.59
C ARG A 40 -14.04 -7.35 -20.31
N VAL A 41 -13.63 -8.38 -19.57
CA VAL A 41 -13.84 -9.76 -20.00
C VAL A 41 -15.36 -9.89 -20.18
N GLU A 42 -15.82 -10.27 -21.36
CA GLU A 42 -17.23 -10.59 -21.58
C GLU A 42 -17.61 -11.76 -20.66
N MET A 43 -18.14 -11.43 -19.48
CA MET A 43 -18.65 -12.44 -18.57
C MET A 43 -19.89 -13.09 -19.18
N ALA A 44 -19.83 -14.42 -19.26
CA ALA A 44 -20.94 -15.26 -19.63
C ALA A 44 -22.17 -14.94 -18.76
N LYS A 45 -23.35 -14.97 -19.40
CA LYS A 45 -24.63 -14.65 -18.76
C LYS A 45 -24.81 -15.49 -17.48
N SER A 46 -24.91 -14.80 -16.34
CA SER A 46 -25.29 -15.35 -15.03
C SER A 46 -26.58 -16.18 -15.18
N GLN A 47 -26.46 -17.50 -15.02
CA GLN A 47 -27.59 -18.38 -14.81
C GLN A 47 -27.98 -18.30 -13.34
N THR A 48 -29.23 -17.96 -13.06
CA THR A 48 -29.81 -18.05 -11.71
C THR A 48 -29.86 -19.51 -11.28
N HIS A 49 -28.87 -19.95 -10.49
CA HIS A 49 -28.82 -21.29 -9.91
C HIS A 49 -29.70 -21.37 -8.66
N ASN A 50 -30.86 -22.01 -8.80
CA ASN A 50 -31.79 -22.37 -7.70
C ASN A 50 -31.64 -23.85 -7.27
N GLY A 51 -30.51 -24.50 -7.57
CA GLY A 51 -30.19 -25.83 -7.05
C GLY A 51 -29.42 -25.67 -5.74
N ALA A 52 -29.87 -26.34 -4.68
CA ALA A 52 -29.10 -26.44 -3.44
C ALA A 52 -27.71 -27.02 -3.76
N ARG A 53 -26.66 -26.19 -3.70
CA ARG A 53 -25.26 -26.62 -3.82
C ARG A 53 -24.97 -27.50 -2.60
N SER A 54 -24.97 -28.81 -2.79
CA SER A 54 -24.87 -29.75 -1.66
C SER A 54 -23.46 -29.95 -1.14
N ASP A 55 -22.41 -29.45 -1.81
CA ASP A 55 -21.02 -29.76 -1.41
C ASP A 55 -20.06 -28.63 -1.85
N ASP A 56 -20.30 -27.39 -1.43
CA ASP A 56 -19.30 -26.34 -1.60
C ASP A 56 -18.10 -26.68 -0.70
N TRP A 57 -16.98 -27.07 -1.31
CA TRP A 57 -15.78 -27.47 -0.58
C TRP A 57 -15.23 -26.28 0.21
N GLU A 58 -14.98 -26.49 1.51
CA GLU A 58 -14.29 -25.56 2.40
C GLU A 58 -12.98 -26.19 2.90
N SER A 59 -11.93 -25.37 3.01
CA SER A 59 -10.64 -25.86 3.48
C SER A 59 -10.65 -26.15 4.99
N SER A 60 -10.01 -27.27 5.35
CA SER A 60 -9.64 -27.62 6.72
C SER A 60 -8.14 -27.40 7.00
N ASN A 61 -7.39 -26.88 6.02
CA ASN A 61 -5.95 -26.64 6.13
C ASN A 61 -5.68 -25.17 6.52
N PRO A 62 -5.16 -24.87 7.72
CA PRO A 62 -4.92 -23.50 8.17
C PRO A 62 -3.91 -22.76 7.28
N ASP A 63 -3.03 -23.48 6.58
CA ASP A 63 -2.03 -22.88 5.70
C ASP A 63 -2.65 -22.13 4.52
N ASP A 64 -3.85 -22.51 4.10
CA ASP A 64 -4.56 -21.85 2.99
C ASP A 64 -4.98 -20.42 3.36
N LEU A 65 -5.11 -20.11 4.67
CA LEU A 65 -5.49 -18.78 5.17
C LEU A 65 -4.30 -17.89 5.56
N LYS A 66 -3.07 -18.41 5.54
CA LYS A 66 -1.84 -17.63 5.81
C LYS A 66 -1.71 -16.32 5.00
N PRO A 67 -2.16 -16.25 3.73
CA PRO A 67 -2.08 -15.00 2.97
C PRO A 67 -2.88 -13.83 3.58
N LEU A 68 -3.96 -14.14 4.30
CA LEU A 68 -4.82 -13.16 4.96
C LEU A 68 -4.46 -12.93 6.44
N ALA A 69 -3.96 -13.93 7.16
CA ALA A 69 -3.66 -13.80 8.58
C ALA A 69 -2.69 -12.63 8.88
N ASP A 70 -2.99 -11.87 9.93
CA ASP A 70 -2.19 -10.72 10.38
C ASP A 70 -1.94 -9.68 9.28
N SER A 71 -3.01 -9.34 8.54
CA SER A 71 -2.91 -8.39 7.44
C SER A 71 -4.12 -7.49 7.31
N ALA A 72 -3.96 -6.37 6.61
CA ALA A 72 -5.05 -5.50 6.23
C ALA A 72 -5.11 -5.39 4.70
N TRP A 73 -6.32 -5.25 4.17
CA TRP A 73 -6.58 -5.17 2.73
C TRP A 73 -7.55 -4.03 2.43
N LEU A 74 -7.24 -3.23 1.41
CA LEU A 74 -8.15 -2.25 0.83
C LEU A 74 -8.84 -2.89 -0.37
N PHE A 75 -10.15 -3.05 -0.27
CA PHE A 75 -10.99 -3.53 -1.36
C PHE A 75 -11.69 -2.37 -2.06
N ILE A 76 -11.79 -2.43 -3.39
CA ILE A 76 -12.45 -1.43 -4.24
C ILE A 76 -13.42 -2.15 -5.18
N TYR A 77 -14.65 -1.69 -5.25
CA TYR A 77 -15.71 -2.28 -6.08
C TYR A 77 -16.71 -1.23 -6.56
N GLU A 78 -17.43 -1.51 -7.64
CA GLU A 78 -18.39 -0.58 -8.25
C GLU A 78 -19.83 -1.11 -8.20
N VAL A 79 -20.76 -0.31 -7.69
CA VAL A 79 -22.20 -0.65 -7.64
C VAL A 79 -23.00 0.49 -8.25
N GLY A 80 -23.71 0.22 -9.35
CA GLY A 80 -24.56 1.21 -10.00
C GLY A 80 -23.81 2.45 -10.52
N GLY A 81 -22.53 2.30 -10.87
CA GLY A 81 -21.68 3.40 -11.36
C GLY A 81 -21.03 4.23 -10.26
N ALA A 82 -21.21 3.89 -8.98
CA ALA A 82 -20.48 4.47 -7.87
C ALA A 82 -19.37 3.52 -7.40
N THR A 83 -18.17 4.07 -7.16
CA THR A 83 -17.03 3.35 -6.61
C THR A 83 -17.09 3.38 -5.08
N PHE A 84 -16.87 2.23 -4.47
CA PHE A 84 -16.80 2.05 -3.02
C PHE A 84 -15.45 1.47 -2.63
N THR A 85 -15.01 1.81 -1.43
CA THR A 85 -13.81 1.25 -0.82
C THR A 85 -14.16 0.67 0.54
N GLU A 86 -13.47 -0.41 0.91
CA GLU A 86 -13.58 -1.00 2.25
C GLU A 86 -12.22 -1.53 2.69
N THR A 87 -11.75 -1.06 3.84
CA THR A 87 -10.59 -1.65 4.51
C THR A 87 -11.03 -2.81 5.40
N VAL A 88 -10.45 -3.99 5.20
CA VAL A 88 -10.67 -5.19 6.01
C VAL A 88 -9.37 -5.58 6.70
N VAL A 89 -9.40 -5.65 8.03
CA VAL A 89 -8.28 -6.08 8.88
C VAL A 89 -8.55 -7.50 9.36
N PHE A 90 -7.63 -8.41 9.05
CA PHE A 90 -7.69 -9.82 9.42
C PHE A 90 -6.85 -10.08 10.67
N ASN A 91 -7.40 -10.85 11.59
CA ASN A 91 -6.71 -11.26 12.79
C ASN A 91 -5.52 -12.19 12.46
N LYS A 92 -4.59 -12.28 13.41
CA LYS A 92 -3.46 -13.22 13.33
C LYS A 92 -3.85 -14.68 13.56
N GLU A 93 -4.86 -14.92 14.40
CA GLU A 93 -5.27 -16.27 14.80
C GLU A 93 -6.21 -16.89 13.76
N ILE A 94 -5.85 -18.08 13.26
CA ILE A 94 -6.71 -18.95 12.46
C ILE A 94 -7.44 -19.89 13.40
N LYS A 95 -8.76 -20.02 13.23
CA LYS A 95 -9.64 -20.81 14.08
C LYS A 95 -10.21 -22.00 13.31
N TYR A 96 -10.43 -23.10 14.02
CA TYR A 96 -11.23 -24.21 13.54
C TYR A 96 -12.69 -24.01 13.95
N LEU A 97 -13.60 -24.25 13.02
CA LEU A 97 -15.04 -24.33 13.26
C LEU A 97 -15.43 -25.76 13.67
N ASP A 98 -16.66 -25.93 14.14
CA ASP A 98 -17.15 -27.22 14.65
C ASP A 98 -17.20 -28.33 13.57
N ASP A 99 -17.28 -27.94 12.29
CA ASP A 99 -17.24 -28.84 11.13
C ASP A 99 -15.81 -29.16 10.65
N GLY A 100 -14.78 -28.60 11.30
CA GLY A 100 -13.38 -28.75 10.92
C GLY A 100 -12.89 -27.76 9.87
N THR A 101 -13.75 -26.89 9.33
CA THR A 101 -13.33 -25.80 8.45
C THR A 101 -12.44 -24.82 9.20
N VAL A 102 -11.42 -24.28 8.53
CA VAL A 102 -10.62 -23.18 9.06
C VAL A 102 -11.15 -21.82 8.63
N ALA A 103 -11.07 -20.84 9.52
CA ALA A 103 -11.45 -19.46 9.27
C ALA A 103 -10.51 -18.46 9.96
N VAL A 104 -10.39 -17.26 9.40
CA VAL A 104 -9.73 -16.13 10.06
C VAL A 104 -10.76 -15.02 10.31
N MET A 105 -10.82 -14.52 11.54
CA MET A 105 -11.73 -13.43 11.89
C MET A 105 -11.23 -12.11 11.33
N CYS A 106 -12.14 -11.22 10.96
CA CYS A 106 -11.78 -9.90 10.44
C CYS A 106 -12.77 -8.83 10.89
N VAL A 107 -12.34 -7.58 10.75
CA VAL A 107 -13.12 -6.39 11.05
C VAL A 107 -12.91 -5.34 9.96
N THR A 108 -13.94 -4.59 9.61
CA THR A 108 -13.80 -3.44 8.71
C THR A 108 -13.39 -2.17 9.44
N GLU A 109 -12.99 -1.13 8.70
CA GLU A 109 -12.81 0.23 9.22
C GLU A 109 -14.05 0.80 9.92
N SER A 110 -15.25 0.34 9.52
CA SER A 110 -16.52 0.70 10.14
C SER A 110 -16.88 -0.15 11.39
N GLY A 111 -16.01 -1.09 11.78
CA GLY A 111 -16.22 -1.96 12.94
C GLY A 111 -17.15 -3.16 12.67
N MET A 112 -17.49 -3.43 11.41
CA MET A 112 -18.28 -4.61 11.04
C MET A 112 -17.43 -5.86 11.24
N ALA A 113 -17.92 -6.82 12.01
CA ALA A 113 -17.24 -8.10 12.21
C ALA A 113 -17.56 -9.07 11.08
N GLY A 114 -16.59 -9.91 10.73
CA GLY A 114 -16.76 -10.96 9.75
C GLY A 114 -15.74 -12.08 9.91
N MET A 115 -15.76 -13.00 8.96
CA MET A 115 -14.80 -14.09 8.87
C MET A 115 -14.45 -14.36 7.40
N ALA A 116 -13.23 -14.84 7.18
CA ALA A 116 -12.77 -15.31 5.89
C ALA A 116 -12.52 -16.81 5.91
N LYS A 117 -12.91 -17.48 4.84
CA LYS A 117 -12.66 -18.90 4.57
C LYS A 117 -11.93 -19.06 3.23
N TYR A 118 -11.27 -20.19 3.06
CA TYR A 118 -10.76 -20.62 1.76
C TYR A 118 -11.70 -21.70 1.20
N ILE A 119 -12.32 -21.42 0.05
CA ILE A 119 -13.42 -22.22 -0.51
C ILE A 119 -13.22 -22.44 -2.01
N ASP A 120 -13.99 -23.36 -2.59
CA ASP A 120 -14.12 -23.44 -4.05
C ASP A 120 -14.93 -22.24 -4.57
N LEU A 121 -14.38 -21.52 -5.55
CA LEU A 121 -15.02 -20.38 -6.21
C LEU A 121 -15.37 -20.79 -7.66
N PRO A 122 -16.51 -21.45 -7.89
CA PRO A 122 -16.84 -22.01 -9.20
C PRO A 122 -16.92 -20.94 -10.31
N ASP A 123 -17.36 -19.72 -9.96
CA ASP A 123 -17.45 -18.60 -10.90
C ASP A 123 -16.08 -17.99 -11.25
N MET A 124 -15.01 -18.41 -10.57
CA MET A 124 -13.63 -17.94 -10.75
C MET A 124 -12.66 -19.04 -11.13
N GLU A 125 -13.15 -20.25 -11.45
CA GLU A 125 -12.38 -21.46 -11.78
C GLU A 125 -11.38 -21.87 -10.68
N GLY A 126 -11.88 -22.53 -9.63
CA GLY A 126 -11.09 -23.14 -8.56
C GLY A 126 -11.06 -22.34 -7.27
N ASN A 127 -10.12 -22.65 -6.39
CA ASN A 127 -10.19 -22.19 -5.00
C ASN A 127 -9.77 -20.73 -4.81
N GLY A 128 -10.36 -20.08 -3.82
CA GLY A 128 -10.04 -18.72 -3.41
C GLY A 128 -10.58 -18.39 -2.03
N PHE A 129 -10.62 -17.10 -1.71
CA PHE A 129 -11.04 -16.59 -0.41
C PHE A 129 -12.47 -16.07 -0.50
N SER A 130 -13.29 -16.39 0.49
CA SER A 130 -14.60 -15.76 0.68
C SER A 130 -14.63 -15.09 2.06
N VAL A 131 -14.90 -13.79 2.08
CA VAL A 131 -15.05 -12.99 3.30
C VAL A 131 -16.52 -12.65 3.47
N PHE A 132 -17.10 -13.05 4.60
CA PHE A 132 -18.48 -12.76 4.96
C PHE A 132 -18.54 -11.80 6.15
N MET A 133 -19.14 -10.62 5.96
CA MET A 133 -19.28 -9.59 6.98
C MET A 133 -20.73 -9.41 7.38
N LEU A 134 -20.98 -9.41 8.69
CA LEU A 134 -22.31 -9.30 9.28
C LEU A 134 -22.70 -7.84 9.49
N GLY A 135 -23.60 -7.33 8.65
CA GLY A 135 -24.17 -6.00 8.81
C GLY A 135 -25.58 -6.03 9.41
N THR A 136 -26.08 -4.86 9.80
CA THR A 136 -27.45 -4.72 10.34
C THR A 136 -28.51 -4.65 9.24
N ILE A 137 -28.15 -4.14 8.06
CA ILE A 137 -29.04 -3.97 6.91
C ILE A 137 -28.59 -4.84 5.75
N LEU A 138 -27.28 -4.85 5.47
CA LEU A 138 -26.66 -5.60 4.39
C LEU A 138 -25.51 -6.43 4.95
N ASN A 139 -25.52 -7.74 4.70
CA ASN A 139 -24.30 -8.53 4.77
C ASN A 139 -23.46 -8.24 3.53
N LYS A 140 -22.14 -8.21 3.71
CA LYS A 140 -21.18 -8.01 2.62
C LYS A 140 -20.41 -9.30 2.38
N MET A 141 -20.19 -9.64 1.12
CA MET A 141 -19.43 -10.81 0.72
C MET A 141 -18.38 -10.42 -0.29
N PHE A 142 -17.15 -10.90 -0.09
CA PHE A 142 -16.03 -10.68 -0.99
C PHE A 142 -15.46 -12.04 -1.37
N ASP A 143 -15.63 -12.45 -2.62
CA ASP A 143 -15.04 -13.67 -3.16
C ASP A 143 -13.87 -13.27 -4.06
N PHE A 144 -12.65 -13.71 -3.76
CA PHE A 144 -11.47 -13.26 -4.48
C PHE A 144 -10.32 -14.25 -4.49
N LYS A 145 -9.40 -14.05 -5.43
CA LYS A 145 -8.10 -14.73 -5.49
C LYS A 145 -6.99 -13.73 -5.22
N ILE A 146 -5.93 -14.20 -4.57
CA ILE A 146 -4.74 -13.40 -4.26
C ILE A 146 -3.62 -13.72 -5.24
N ALA A 147 -2.96 -12.68 -5.74
CA ALA A 147 -1.71 -12.76 -6.50
C ALA A 147 -0.72 -11.72 -5.96
N GLY A 148 0.20 -12.16 -5.09
CA GLY A 148 1.14 -11.28 -4.39
C GLY A 148 0.41 -10.33 -3.43
N ASN A 149 0.57 -9.02 -3.62
CA ASN A 149 -0.12 -7.98 -2.82
C ASN A 149 -1.42 -7.49 -3.47
N MET A 150 -1.89 -8.16 -4.52
CA MET A 150 -3.13 -7.82 -5.21
C MET A 150 -4.15 -8.94 -5.02
N ALA A 151 -5.42 -8.57 -5.05
CA ALA A 151 -6.55 -9.49 -5.13
C ALA A 151 -7.50 -9.06 -6.24
N SER A 152 -8.18 -10.03 -6.86
CA SER A 152 -9.25 -9.79 -7.83
C SER A 152 -10.39 -10.77 -7.59
N GLY A 153 -11.62 -10.33 -7.83
CA GLY A 153 -12.79 -11.19 -7.67
C GLY A 153 -14.11 -10.43 -7.76
N ASN A 154 -15.06 -10.83 -6.92
CA ASN A 154 -16.42 -10.32 -6.92
C ASN A 154 -16.86 -9.85 -5.52
N TYR A 155 -17.57 -8.73 -5.49
CA TYR A 155 -18.34 -8.26 -4.34
C TYR A 155 -19.81 -8.65 -4.50
N PHE A 156 -20.42 -9.08 -3.41
CA PHE A 156 -21.86 -9.28 -3.28
C PHE A 156 -22.38 -8.60 -2.02
N SER A 157 -23.66 -8.27 -2.04
CA SER A 157 -24.38 -7.86 -0.84
C SER A 157 -25.64 -8.68 -0.67
N GLN A 158 -26.00 -9.00 0.56
CA GLN A 158 -27.25 -9.67 0.88
C GLN A 158 -28.07 -8.79 1.81
N THR A 159 -29.32 -8.50 1.42
CA THR A 159 -30.25 -7.81 2.30
C THR A 159 -30.65 -8.71 3.46
N VAL A 160 -30.34 -8.30 4.69
CA VAL A 160 -30.52 -9.13 5.89
C VAL A 160 -31.98 -9.55 6.08
N SER A 161 -32.92 -8.63 5.86
CA SER A 161 -34.35 -8.90 6.09
C SER A 161 -34.99 -9.82 5.05
N THR A 162 -34.43 -9.92 3.84
CA THR A 162 -35.04 -10.68 2.73
C THR A 162 -34.19 -11.83 2.24
N GLY A 163 -32.93 -11.90 2.66
CA GLY A 163 -31.93 -12.83 2.12
C GLY A 163 -31.56 -12.56 0.66
N LYS A 164 -32.08 -11.48 0.04
CA LYS A 164 -31.86 -11.19 -1.38
C LYS A 164 -30.39 -10.85 -1.64
N LEU A 165 -29.75 -11.63 -2.49
CA LEU A 165 -28.41 -11.37 -3.00
C LEU A 165 -28.43 -10.33 -4.12
N ASN A 166 -27.47 -9.40 -4.11
CA ASN A 166 -27.20 -8.46 -5.19
C ASN A 166 -25.72 -8.58 -5.57
N GLY A 167 -25.42 -8.62 -6.86
CA GLY A 167 -24.09 -8.90 -7.43
C GLY A 167 -24.15 -10.02 -8.47
N PRO A 168 -22.99 -10.51 -8.96
CA PRO A 168 -21.63 -10.06 -8.62
C PRO A 168 -21.30 -8.65 -9.14
N TYR A 169 -20.41 -7.96 -8.44
CA TYR A 169 -19.78 -6.71 -8.87
C TYR A 169 -18.26 -6.90 -8.88
N ASP A 170 -17.56 -6.37 -9.89
CA ASP A 170 -16.10 -6.50 -9.97
C ASP A 170 -15.43 -5.93 -8.71
N LEU A 171 -14.44 -6.67 -8.18
CA LEU A 171 -13.70 -6.35 -6.98
C LEU A 171 -12.20 -6.43 -7.27
N ILE A 172 -11.47 -5.39 -6.86
CA ILE A 172 -10.01 -5.41 -6.76
C ILE A 172 -9.60 -5.17 -5.31
N GLY A 173 -8.51 -5.79 -4.87
CA GLY A 173 -7.98 -5.64 -3.52
C GLY A 173 -6.49 -5.37 -3.51
N PHE A 174 -6.03 -4.62 -2.52
CA PHE A 174 -4.62 -4.31 -2.30
C PHE A 174 -4.26 -4.63 -0.85
N LYS A 175 -3.22 -5.44 -0.65
CA LYS A 175 -2.68 -5.68 0.69
C LYS A 175 -2.09 -4.37 1.22
N ILE A 176 -2.65 -3.87 2.32
CA ILE A 176 -2.10 -2.75 3.06
C ILE A 176 -0.91 -3.31 3.84
N ILE A 177 0.28 -2.92 3.40
CA ILE A 177 1.50 -3.28 4.10
C ILE A 177 1.53 -2.43 5.37
N SER A 178 1.11 -3.03 6.50
CA SER A 178 1.11 -2.34 7.78
C SER A 178 2.53 -1.86 8.07
N SER A 179 2.62 -0.63 8.55
CA SER A 179 3.91 0.00 8.82
C SER A 179 4.69 -0.65 9.97
N GLU A 180 4.06 -1.60 10.66
CA GLU A 180 4.58 -2.40 11.77
C GLU A 180 5.16 -3.76 11.32
N GLY A 181 4.88 -4.19 10.08
CA GLY A 181 5.44 -5.42 9.49
C GLY A 181 6.54 -5.18 8.45
N VAL A 182 6.75 -3.93 8.02
CA VAL A 182 7.99 -3.58 7.32
C VAL A 182 9.06 -3.52 8.39
N GLU A 183 9.90 -4.56 8.47
CA GLU A 183 11.12 -4.50 9.28
C GLU A 183 11.78 -3.15 8.99
N GLN A 184 11.81 -2.29 10.01
CA GLN A 184 12.54 -1.05 9.89
C GLN A 184 13.97 -1.46 9.52
N PRO A 185 14.53 -0.93 8.42
CA PRO A 185 15.86 -1.31 8.01
C PRO A 185 16.82 -1.12 9.18
N GLU A 186 17.76 -2.04 9.33
CA GLU A 186 18.69 -2.02 10.45
C GLU A 186 19.39 -0.65 10.52
N LYS A 187 19.23 0.05 11.66
CA LYS A 187 19.92 1.32 11.90
C LYS A 187 21.37 1.01 12.28
N ILE A 188 22.31 1.36 11.40
CA ILE A 188 23.75 1.15 11.62
C ILE A 188 24.47 2.48 11.43
N LYS A 189 25.34 2.84 12.40
CA LYS A 189 26.18 4.07 12.35
C LYS A 189 25.40 5.35 12.02
N GLY A 190 24.17 5.47 12.52
CA GLY A 190 23.31 6.65 12.33
C GLY A 190 22.61 6.73 10.96
N GLY A 191 22.70 5.71 10.12
CA GLY A 191 21.88 5.57 8.92
C GLY A 191 21.24 4.19 8.84
N TYR A 192 20.74 3.82 7.67
CA TYR A 192 19.88 2.65 7.49
C TYR A 192 20.30 1.83 6.27
N LYS A 193 20.33 0.51 6.43
CA LYS A 193 20.50 -0.42 5.30
C LYS A 193 19.22 -0.54 4.48
N ALA A 194 19.07 0.26 3.43
CA ALA A 194 17.92 0.17 2.52
C ALA A 194 17.86 -1.19 1.80
N THR A 195 19.03 -1.79 1.55
CA THR A 195 19.22 -3.20 1.19
C THR A 195 20.41 -3.76 1.98
N GLU A 196 20.72 -5.05 1.83
CA GLU A 196 21.88 -5.69 2.49
C GLU A 196 23.21 -4.96 2.24
N ASN A 197 23.37 -4.40 1.04
CA ASN A 197 24.62 -3.79 0.55
C ASN A 197 24.52 -2.27 0.31
N LEU A 198 23.35 -1.65 0.47
CA LEU A 198 23.18 -0.22 0.27
C LEU A 198 22.74 0.44 1.58
N TRP A 199 23.55 1.37 2.06
CA TRP A 199 23.24 2.19 3.23
C TRP A 199 22.91 3.62 2.82
N VAL A 200 21.92 4.21 3.48
CA VAL A 200 21.46 5.59 3.26
C VAL A 200 21.31 6.32 4.59
N LYS A 201 21.53 7.63 4.58
CA LYS A 201 21.32 8.50 5.75
C LYS A 201 20.84 9.88 5.32
N GLY A 202 19.89 10.44 6.08
CA GLY A 202 19.51 11.84 6.03
C GLY A 202 19.85 12.52 7.35
N VAL A 203 20.41 13.73 7.31
CA VAL A 203 20.64 14.59 8.48
C VAL A 203 19.88 15.88 8.25
N ILE A 204 18.87 16.12 9.07
CA ILE A 204 17.97 17.26 8.96
C ILE A 204 18.58 18.43 9.75
N GLN A 205 18.83 19.55 9.07
CA GLN A 205 19.43 20.73 9.67
C GLN A 205 18.34 21.58 10.34
N THR A 206 18.27 21.54 11.66
CA THR A 206 17.29 22.33 12.44
C THR A 206 17.95 23.55 13.09
N ASP A 207 17.14 24.50 13.56
CA ASP A 207 17.62 25.67 14.32
C ASP A 207 18.33 25.28 15.63
N SER A 208 18.00 24.12 16.20
CA SER A 208 18.62 23.59 17.43
C SER A 208 19.83 22.69 17.17
N GLY A 209 20.21 22.52 15.91
CA GLY A 209 21.30 21.65 15.46
C GLY A 209 20.82 20.53 14.54
N PRO A 210 21.77 19.79 13.94
CA PRO A 210 21.46 18.66 13.07
C PRO A 210 20.87 17.48 13.86
N ILE A 211 19.86 16.82 13.30
CA ILE A 211 19.30 15.56 13.82
C ILE A 211 19.34 14.48 12.74
N ASP A 212 19.43 13.21 13.16
CA ASP A 212 19.36 12.09 12.23
C ASP A 212 17.90 11.90 11.77
N GLY A 213 17.67 11.91 10.46
CA GLY A 213 16.37 11.54 9.91
C GLY A 213 16.09 10.05 10.10
N VAL A 214 14.85 9.69 10.39
CA VAL A 214 14.41 8.30 10.52
C VAL A 214 13.98 7.78 9.16
N PHE A 215 14.67 6.77 8.62
CA PHE A 215 14.29 6.18 7.34
C PHE A 215 13.16 5.18 7.51
N TYR A 216 12.07 5.38 6.76
CA TYR A 216 10.99 4.43 6.61
C TYR A 216 11.03 3.83 5.20
N LYS A 217 11.22 2.51 5.10
CA LYS A 217 11.12 1.79 3.83
C LYS A 217 9.65 1.63 3.44
N GLY A 218 9.28 2.11 2.26
CA GLY A 218 7.91 2.05 1.77
C GLY A 218 7.64 0.84 0.87
N GLY A 219 8.63 0.41 0.08
CA GLY A 219 8.48 -0.75 -0.79
C GLY A 219 9.76 -1.22 -1.45
N ASP A 220 9.71 -2.43 -1.98
CA ASP A 220 10.79 -3.14 -2.65
C ASP A 220 10.17 -4.07 -3.70
N ASN A 221 10.42 -3.82 -4.97
CA ASN A 221 9.81 -4.60 -6.03
C ASN A 221 10.75 -4.76 -7.22
N THR A 222 10.52 -5.79 -8.03
CA THR A 222 11.27 -6.07 -9.25
C THR A 222 10.36 -5.87 -10.45
N THR A 223 10.82 -5.10 -11.44
CA THR A 223 10.10 -4.88 -12.69
C THR A 223 10.16 -6.13 -13.57
N SER A 224 9.30 -6.23 -14.58
CA SER A 224 9.34 -7.33 -15.57
C SER A 224 10.65 -7.37 -16.37
N ARG A 225 11.35 -6.23 -16.48
CA ARG A 225 12.66 -6.14 -17.11
C ARG A 225 13.76 -6.74 -16.22
N GLY A 226 13.52 -6.85 -14.91
CA GLY A 226 14.48 -7.32 -13.91
C GLY A 226 15.12 -6.21 -13.08
N ASP A 227 14.72 -4.95 -13.25
CA ASP A 227 15.21 -3.87 -12.39
C ASP A 227 14.61 -4.02 -11.00
N ARG A 228 15.39 -3.75 -9.95
CA ARG A 228 14.86 -3.70 -8.59
C ARG A 228 14.69 -2.24 -8.17
N VAL A 229 13.52 -1.90 -7.64
CA VAL A 229 13.19 -0.56 -7.17
C VAL A 229 12.87 -0.63 -5.69
N VAL A 230 13.65 0.10 -4.89
CA VAL A 230 13.39 0.30 -3.46
C VAL A 230 13.01 1.75 -3.26
N TRP A 231 12.00 2.03 -2.46
CA TRP A 231 11.63 3.40 -2.11
C TRP A 231 11.28 3.52 -0.63
N GLY A 232 11.37 4.74 -0.13
CA GLY A 232 11.08 5.10 1.24
C GLY A 232 11.13 6.60 1.44
N TYR A 233 11.20 7.04 2.69
CA TYR A 233 11.37 8.44 3.04
C TYR A 233 12.07 8.59 4.38
N PHE A 234 12.72 9.73 4.58
CA PHE A 234 13.16 10.19 5.87
C PHE A 234 12.13 11.16 6.45
N TYR A 235 11.93 11.07 7.76
CA TYR A 235 11.15 12.02 8.54
C TYR A 235 11.89 12.38 9.83
N ALA A 236 11.60 13.54 10.40
CA ALA A 236 12.07 13.90 11.72
C ALA A 236 11.28 13.17 12.82
N SER A 237 11.96 12.66 13.85
CA SER A 237 11.27 12.06 15.00
C SER A 237 10.57 13.12 15.85
N SER A 238 9.38 12.81 16.35
CA SER A 238 8.67 13.64 17.33
C SER A 238 9.43 13.79 18.65
N ASP A 239 10.35 12.85 18.93
CA ASP A 239 11.20 12.87 20.13
C ASP A 239 12.32 13.91 20.01
N ASP A 240 12.73 14.25 18.77
CA ASP A 240 13.80 15.20 18.48
C ASP A 240 13.24 16.61 18.21
N VAL A 241 12.08 16.71 17.54
CA VAL A 241 11.41 17.97 17.20
C VAL A 241 9.88 17.84 17.26
N SER A 242 9.20 18.87 17.75
CA SER A 242 7.75 18.82 18.01
C SER A 242 6.85 18.64 16.77
N TRP A 243 7.39 18.91 15.57
CA TRP A 243 6.70 18.78 14.29
C TRP A 243 7.03 17.48 13.57
N GLY A 244 7.97 16.70 14.09
CA GLY A 244 8.40 15.44 13.50
C GLY A 244 7.27 14.41 13.48
N SER A 245 7.04 13.78 12.33
CA SER A 245 6.00 12.77 12.17
C SER A 245 6.30 11.88 10.97
N LYS A 246 6.09 10.58 11.15
CA LYS A 246 6.19 9.59 10.06
C LYS A 246 5.20 9.87 8.93
N ASP A 247 4.05 10.46 9.25
CA ASP A 247 3.02 10.81 8.27
C ASP A 247 3.28 12.16 7.57
N ASN A 248 4.35 12.86 7.95
CA ASN A 248 4.79 14.13 7.34
C ASN A 248 6.28 14.04 6.95
N PRO A 249 6.61 13.36 5.84
CA PRO A 249 7.99 13.10 5.45
C PRO A 249 8.74 14.38 5.07
N ASP A 250 10.05 14.36 5.32
CA ASP A 250 10.95 15.46 4.98
C ASP A 250 11.68 15.27 3.65
N LEU A 251 12.00 14.01 3.33
CA LEU A 251 12.78 13.64 2.17
C LEU A 251 12.36 12.28 1.63
N TYR A 252 11.89 12.20 0.39
CA TYR A 252 11.64 10.91 -0.26
C TYR A 252 12.93 10.35 -0.87
N VAL A 253 13.03 9.02 -0.89
CA VAL A 253 14.17 8.30 -1.50
C VAL A 253 13.66 7.26 -2.47
N LYS A 254 14.21 7.26 -3.68
CA LYS A 254 14.01 6.21 -4.70
C LYS A 254 15.35 5.65 -5.12
N ILE A 255 15.53 4.36 -4.91
CA ILE A 255 16.71 3.59 -5.26
C ILE A 255 16.35 2.70 -6.46
N TRP A 256 17.07 2.86 -7.56
CA TRP A 256 16.89 2.07 -8.77
C TRP A 256 18.13 1.22 -9.01
N PHE A 257 18.00 -0.11 -8.90
CA PHE A 257 19.01 -1.07 -9.31
C PHE A 257 18.68 -1.50 -10.75
N ASP A 258 19.37 -0.91 -11.72
CA ASP A 258 19.19 -1.24 -13.13
C ASP A 258 19.80 -2.63 -13.42
N VAL A 259 19.19 -3.37 -14.35
CA VAL A 259 19.72 -4.66 -14.83
C VAL A 259 21.14 -4.61 -15.38
N SER A 260 21.60 -3.44 -15.84
CA SER A 260 22.99 -3.17 -16.26
C SER A 260 23.99 -3.08 -15.11
N GLY A 261 23.52 -3.08 -13.86
CA GLY A 261 24.35 -2.93 -12.66
C GLY A 261 24.53 -1.48 -12.20
N ARG A 262 24.03 -0.48 -12.92
CA ARG A 262 23.97 0.90 -12.42
C ARG A 262 22.98 1.00 -11.27
N ILE A 263 23.34 1.76 -10.23
CA ILE A 263 22.48 2.00 -9.08
C ILE A 263 22.32 3.50 -8.90
N ASP A 264 21.08 3.96 -8.88
CA ASP A 264 20.73 5.37 -8.70
C ASP A 264 19.97 5.55 -7.39
N VAL A 265 20.56 6.29 -6.45
CA VAL A 265 19.90 6.72 -5.22
C VAL A 265 19.47 8.18 -5.39
N ASN A 266 18.17 8.37 -5.48
CA ASN A 266 17.55 9.65 -5.77
C ASN A 266 16.85 10.17 -4.52
N TYR A 267 17.16 11.40 -4.12
CA TYR A 267 16.55 12.08 -2.97
C TYR A 267 15.69 13.24 -3.46
N PHE A 268 14.48 13.36 -2.91
CA PHE A 268 13.51 14.42 -3.26
C PHE A 268 13.03 15.15 -2.01
N HIS A 269 13.38 16.43 -1.90
CA HIS A 269 13.13 17.25 -0.72
C HIS A 269 11.74 17.88 -0.73
N VAL A 270 11.00 17.65 0.36
CA VAL A 270 9.59 18.07 0.49
C VAL A 270 9.31 18.89 1.75
N SER A 271 10.32 19.14 2.59
CA SER A 271 10.21 19.96 3.79
C SER A 271 10.88 21.32 3.63
N VAL A 272 11.05 22.03 4.74
CA VAL A 272 11.71 23.35 4.81
C VAL A 272 13.21 23.28 5.14
N PRO A 273 13.68 22.52 6.16
CA PRO A 273 15.08 22.52 6.54
C PRO A 273 15.97 21.92 5.45
N ASN A 274 17.22 22.36 5.37
CA ASN A 274 18.20 21.69 4.52
C ASN A 274 18.47 20.27 5.05
N ILE A 275 18.71 19.33 4.15
CA ILE A 275 18.93 17.93 4.52
C ILE A 275 20.20 17.42 3.86
N ASP A 276 21.21 17.11 4.66
CA ASP A 276 22.40 16.40 4.16
C ASP A 276 22.05 14.93 3.93
N VAL A 277 22.39 14.42 2.76
CA VAL A 277 22.12 13.04 2.36
C VAL A 277 23.42 12.31 2.11
N TYR A 278 23.48 11.05 2.53
CA TYR A 278 24.66 10.21 2.41
C TYR A 278 24.26 8.83 1.92
N SER A 279 25.11 8.20 1.11
CA SER A 279 24.97 6.78 0.78
C SER A 279 26.29 6.08 0.54
N ASP A 280 26.29 4.78 0.74
CA ASP A 280 27.44 3.87 0.68
C ASP A 280 27.07 2.61 -0.11
N TYR A 281 27.84 2.26 -1.14
CA TYR A 281 27.65 1.03 -1.91
C TYR A 281 28.94 0.51 -2.57
N PRO A 282 29.34 -0.76 -2.32
CA PRO A 282 28.77 -1.67 -1.33
C PRO A 282 29.08 -1.20 0.09
N TYR A 283 28.10 -1.29 0.99
CA TYR A 283 28.27 -0.81 2.36
C TYR A 283 29.49 -1.43 3.06
N ASP A 284 30.51 -0.60 3.31
CA ASP A 284 31.74 -0.99 4.01
C ASP A 284 31.84 -0.35 5.41
N GLY A 285 30.87 0.50 5.75
CA GLY A 285 30.81 1.22 7.00
C GLY A 285 31.22 2.68 6.93
N SER A 286 31.52 3.21 5.74
CA SER A 286 31.87 4.60 5.47
C SER A 286 31.15 5.10 4.22
N TYR A 287 30.54 6.30 4.25
CA TYR A 287 29.82 6.78 3.07
C TYR A 287 30.76 7.10 1.89
N ASP A 288 30.31 6.79 0.69
CA ASP A 288 30.99 7.12 -0.57
C ASP A 288 30.53 8.46 -1.16
N LYS A 289 29.23 8.77 -0.99
CA LYS A 289 28.57 9.92 -1.61
C LYS A 289 27.87 10.76 -0.55
N LYS A 290 27.97 12.08 -0.70
CA LYS A 290 27.27 13.10 0.08
C LYS A 290 26.66 14.14 -0.86
N GLY A 291 25.47 14.64 -0.53
CA GLY A 291 24.91 15.87 -1.06
C GLY A 291 24.08 16.61 0.00
N THR A 292 23.51 17.75 -0.36
CA THR A 292 22.61 18.53 0.50
C THR A 292 21.39 18.91 -0.31
N ALA A 293 20.22 18.42 0.08
CA ALA A 293 18.96 18.83 -0.52
C ALA A 293 18.45 20.10 0.17
N THR A 294 18.06 21.09 -0.61
CA THR A 294 17.60 22.40 -0.14
C THR A 294 16.26 22.76 -0.76
N MET A 295 15.71 23.93 -0.43
CA MET A 295 14.49 24.43 -1.08
C MET A 295 14.71 24.83 -2.53
N ASP A 296 15.93 25.26 -2.87
CA ASP A 296 16.33 25.66 -4.23
C ASP A 296 16.81 24.46 -5.05
N GLU A 297 17.46 23.50 -4.40
CA GLU A 297 17.95 22.26 -4.98
C GLU A 297 17.26 21.06 -4.32
N ARG A 298 16.02 20.79 -4.75
CA ARG A 298 15.18 19.74 -4.14
C ARG A 298 15.52 18.32 -4.56
N TYR A 299 16.49 18.14 -5.45
CA TYR A 299 16.83 16.85 -6.01
C TYR A 299 18.33 16.60 -5.90
N VAL A 300 18.70 15.48 -5.27
CA VAL A 300 20.09 15.01 -5.19
C VAL A 300 20.14 13.58 -5.72
N ARG A 301 21.13 13.28 -6.57
CA ARG A 301 21.35 11.94 -7.12
C ARG A 301 22.74 11.44 -6.76
N HIS A 302 22.81 10.25 -6.17
CA HIS A 302 24.04 9.49 -6.00
C HIS A 302 24.01 8.30 -6.97
N GLU A 303 24.99 8.23 -7.86
CA GLU A 303 25.14 7.14 -8.83
C GLU A 303 26.30 6.23 -8.43
N PHE A 304 26.07 4.91 -8.55
CA PHE A 304 27.04 3.85 -8.31
C PHE A 304 27.02 2.84 -9.46
N GLN A 305 28.09 2.06 -9.55
CA GLN A 305 28.18 0.92 -10.46
C GLN A 305 28.46 -0.34 -9.65
N LYS A 306 27.68 -1.40 -9.85
CA LYS A 306 27.94 -2.71 -9.27
C LYS A 306 29.27 -3.23 -9.82
N GLN A 307 30.19 -3.53 -8.90
CA GLN A 307 31.48 -4.17 -9.20
C GLN A 307 31.29 -5.63 -9.59
#